data_AF-A0A482WVL7-F1
#
_entry.id   AF-A0A482WVL7-F1
#
_cell.length_a   1.000
_cell.length_b   1.000
_cell.length_c   1.000
_cell.angle_alpha   90.00
_cell.angle_beta   90.00
_cell.angle_gamma   90.00
#
_symmetry.space_group_name_H-M   'P 1'
#
loop_
_entity.id
_entity.type
_entity.pdbx_description
1 polymer ?
#
loop_
_entity_poly.entity_id
_entity_poly.type
_entity_poly.pdbx_seq_one_letter_code
_entity_poly.pdbx_strand_id
1 'polypeptide(L)' 'DPQASYDVNNHDDDPMPRYDLIDSNRHGTRCAGEVAAVANNSLCSVGIAFNANIGGVRMLDGDVTDAVEA' A
#
# COMPACT_ATOMS: atom_id res chain seq x y z
N ASP A 1 -1.20 7.64 -5.06
CA ASP A 1 -2.20 8.54 -5.67
C ASP A 1 -3.20 8.86 -4.56
N PRO A 2 -3.35 10.13 -4.13
CA PRO A 2 -4.23 10.47 -3.00
C PRO A 2 -5.67 10.02 -3.19
N GLN A 3 -6.17 9.94 -4.44
CA GLN A 3 -7.54 9.47 -4.71
C GLN A 3 -7.65 7.93 -4.68
N ALA A 4 -6.52 7.22 -4.65
CA ALA A 4 -6.46 5.76 -4.57
C ALA A 4 -5.91 5.27 -3.22
N SER A 5 -5.83 6.15 -2.21
CA SER A 5 -5.16 5.89 -0.94
C SER A 5 -6.02 6.36 0.24
N TYR A 6 -6.08 5.56 1.30
CA TYR A 6 -6.76 5.91 2.56
C TYR A 6 -6.31 4.97 3.70
N ASP A 7 -6.25 5.43 4.94
CA ASP A 7 -6.06 4.60 6.14
C ASP A 7 -7.40 4.41 6.86
N VAL A 8 -7.98 3.23 6.71
CA VAL A 8 -9.25 2.86 7.37
C VAL A 8 -9.03 2.58 8.86
N ASN A 9 -7.85 2.09 9.24
CA ASN A 9 -7.54 1.78 10.63
C ASN A 9 -7.45 3.06 11.48
N ASN A 10 -6.89 4.13 10.91
CA ASN A 10 -6.68 5.40 11.59
C ASN A 10 -7.68 6.50 11.19
N HIS A 11 -8.48 6.27 10.15
CA HIS A 11 -9.45 7.21 9.58
C HIS A 11 -8.82 8.51 9.08
N ASP A 12 -7.71 8.39 8.34
CA ASP A 12 -6.98 9.51 7.73
C ASP A 12 -6.53 9.18 6.30
N ASP A 13 -6.00 10.18 5.58
CA ASP A 13 -5.63 10.05 4.17
C ASP A 13 -4.22 9.43 3.95
N ASP A 14 -3.51 9.02 5.02
CA ASP A 14 -2.13 8.53 4.95
C ASP A 14 -2.03 7.01 5.18
N PRO A 15 -1.96 6.19 4.12
CA PRO A 15 -1.89 4.73 4.24
C PRO A 15 -0.48 4.22 4.64
N MET A 16 0.37 5.06 5.25
CA MET A 16 1.73 4.68 5.62
C MET A 16 1.71 3.43 6.54
N PRO A 17 2.46 2.37 6.18
CA PRO A 17 2.55 1.18 7.03
C PRO A 17 3.19 1.51 8.37
N ARG A 18 2.61 0.99 9.46
CA ARG A 18 3.26 1.02 10.78
C ARG A 18 4.42 0.04 10.80
N TYR A 19 5.60 0.49 11.20
CA TYR A 19 6.77 -0.35 11.38
C TYR A 19 6.75 -1.07 12.74
N ASP A 20 7.12 -2.34 12.74
CA ASP A 20 7.45 -3.11 13.93
C ASP A 20 8.70 -3.99 13.72
N LEU A 21 9.15 -4.66 14.79
CA LEU A 21 10.39 -5.44 14.78
C LEU A 21 10.38 -6.61 13.78
N ILE A 22 9.18 -7.13 13.46
CA ILE A 22 9.02 -8.24 12.52
C ILE A 22 8.57 -7.77 11.14
N ASP A 23 8.48 -6.46 10.90
CA ASP A 23 8.04 -5.83 9.65
C ASP A 23 6.72 -6.46 9.14
N SER A 24 5.73 -6.55 10.01
CA SER A 24 4.46 -7.25 9.73
C SER A 24 3.65 -6.62 8.59
N ASN A 25 3.70 -5.29 8.45
CA ASN A 25 2.92 -4.51 7.47
C ASN A 25 3.57 -4.34 6.09
N ARG A 26 4.56 -5.19 5.77
CA ARG A 26 5.32 -5.12 4.51
C ARG A 26 4.53 -5.55 3.25
N HIS A 27 3.41 -6.25 3.43
CA HIS A 27 2.70 -6.92 2.35
C HIS A 27 2.20 -5.95 1.28
N GLY A 28 1.50 -4.88 1.68
CA GLY A 28 0.92 -3.90 0.75
C GLY A 28 1.97 -3.25 -0.16
N THR A 29 3.11 -2.84 0.41
CA THR A 29 4.22 -2.23 -0.35
C THR A 29 4.84 -3.19 -1.37
N ARG A 30 4.95 -4.49 -1.05
CA ARG A 30 5.45 -5.50 -1.98
C ARG A 30 4.50 -5.71 -3.15
N CYS A 31 3.20 -5.88 -2.86
CA CYS A 31 2.18 -6.04 -3.90
C CYS A 31 2.08 -4.80 -4.80
N ALA A 32 2.20 -3.57 -4.24
CA ALA A 32 2.22 -2.35 -5.04
C ALA A 32 3.40 -2.31 -6.02
N GLY A 33 4.56 -2.83 -5.61
CA GLY A 33 5.74 -2.94 -6.47
C GLY A 33 5.55 -3.87 -7.67
N GLU A 34 4.85 -5.00 -7.47
CA GLU A 34 4.54 -5.93 -8.57
C GLU A 34 3.69 -5.26 -9.66
N VAL A 35 2.77 -4.37 -9.26
CA VAL A 35 1.86 -3.68 -10.19
C VAL A 35 2.54 -2.50 -10.86
N ALA A 36 3.16 -1.60 -10.10
CA ALA A 36 3.52 -0.26 -10.60
C ALA A 36 4.88 0.25 -10.11
N ALA A 37 5.83 -0.63 -9.75
CA ALA A 37 7.20 -0.17 -9.52
C ALA A 37 7.77 0.56 -10.75
N VAL A 38 8.38 1.72 -10.51
CA VAL A 38 8.83 2.65 -11.55
C VAL A 38 9.93 2.04 -12.41
N ALA A 39 9.81 2.18 -13.73
CA ALA A 39 10.84 1.75 -14.69
C ALA A 39 11.97 2.77 -14.85
N ASN A 40 13.16 2.30 -15.27
CA ASN A 40 14.30 3.14 -15.71
C ASN A 40 14.82 4.15 -14.67
N ASN A 41 14.75 3.83 -13.38
CA ASN A 41 15.23 4.72 -12.29
C ASN A 41 16.42 4.14 -11.49
N SER A 42 16.99 3.01 -11.92
CA SER A 42 18.09 2.29 -11.23
C SER A 42 17.77 1.79 -9.81
N LEU A 43 16.48 1.67 -9.44
CA LEU A 43 16.03 1.21 -8.14
C LEU A 43 15.16 -0.06 -8.27
N CYS A 44 15.56 -1.15 -7.63
CA CYS A 44 14.81 -2.42 -7.60
C CYS A 44 14.39 -2.92 -9.01
N SER A 45 13.24 -3.61 -9.09
CA SER A 45 12.63 -4.15 -10.33
C SER A 45 11.51 -3.25 -10.86
N VAL A 46 10.91 -3.64 -11.99
CA VAL A 46 9.85 -2.90 -12.69
C VAL A 46 8.49 -3.59 -12.50
N GLY A 47 7.42 -2.80 -12.31
CA GLY A 47 6.05 -3.31 -12.22
C GLY A 47 5.43 -3.62 -13.58
N ILE A 48 4.41 -4.47 -13.62
CA ILE A 48 3.70 -4.87 -14.85
C ILE A 48 3.12 -3.66 -15.59
N ALA A 49 2.58 -2.71 -14.84
CA ALA A 49 1.99 -1.46 -15.31
C ALA A 49 2.75 -0.26 -14.70
N PHE A 50 4.06 -0.19 -14.96
CA PHE A 50 4.97 0.84 -14.40
C PHE A 50 4.61 2.31 -14.71
N ASN A 51 3.68 2.57 -15.63
CA ASN A 51 3.14 3.91 -15.94
C ASN A 51 1.77 4.19 -15.28
N ALA A 52 1.22 3.24 -14.52
CA ALA A 52 -0.05 3.43 -13.81
C ALA A 52 0.16 4.22 -12.51
N ASN A 53 -0.88 4.94 -12.09
CA ASN A 53 -0.96 5.44 -10.74
C ASN A 53 -1.32 4.30 -9.78
N ILE A 54 -0.61 4.22 -8.65
CA ILE A 54 -0.87 3.24 -7.59
C ILE A 54 -1.15 3.96 -6.27
N GLY A 55 -2.04 3.40 -5.48
CA GLY A 55 -2.35 3.82 -4.11
C GLY A 55 -2.48 2.59 -3.20
N GLY A 56 -2.83 2.81 -1.94
CA GLY A 56 -2.96 1.75 -0.96
C GLY A 56 -4.01 2.09 0.08
N VAL A 57 -4.81 1.10 0.45
CA VAL A 57 -5.76 1.20 1.56
C VAL A 57 -5.21 0.43 2.75
N ARG A 58 -4.94 1.12 3.86
CA ARG A 58 -4.47 0.48 5.09
C ARG A 58 -5.65 0.05 5.94
N MET A 59 -5.97 -1.24 5.88
CA MET A 59 -7.15 -1.83 6.55
C MET A 59 -6.87 -3.14 7.30
N LEU A 60 -5.66 -3.72 7.16
CA LEU A 60 -5.31 -5.03 7.74
C LEU A 60 -4.45 -4.94 9.01
N ASP A 61 -3.91 -3.76 9.32
CA ASP A 61 -3.12 -3.48 10.54
C ASP A 61 -4.04 -3.08 11.72
N GLY A 62 -5.13 -3.81 11.93
CA GLY A 62 -6.19 -3.50 12.91
C GLY A 62 -7.26 -4.61 12.96
N ASP A 63 -8.31 -4.40 13.75
CA ASP A 63 -9.44 -5.32 13.79
C ASP A 63 -10.24 -5.22 12.47
N VAL A 64 -10.19 -6.28 11.68
CA VAL A 64 -10.92 -6.37 10.41
C VAL A 64 -12.36 -6.76 10.70
N THR A 65 -13.29 -5.85 10.42
CA THR A 65 -14.73 -6.06 10.56
C THR A 65 -15.42 -5.86 9.21
N ASP A 66 -16.66 -6.33 9.06
CA ASP A 66 -17.45 -6.11 7.84
C ASP A 66 -17.53 -4.61 7.49
N ALA A 67 -17.63 -3.73 8.49
CA ALA A 67 -17.63 -2.27 8.29
C ALA A 67 -16.28 -1.70 7.81
N VAL A 68 -15.17 -2.41 8.01
CA VAL A 68 -13.84 -2.05 7.51
C VAL A 68 -13.64 -2.54 6.07
N GLU A 69 -14.33 -3.61 5.67
CA GLU A 69 -14.27 -4.18 4.32
C GLU A 69 -15.30 -3.59 3.34
N ALA A 70 -16.31 -2.89 3.84
CA ALA A 70 -17.46 -2.36 3.09
C ALA A 70 -17.22 -1.02 2.38
#